data_AF-M2WGE7-F1
#
_entry.id   AF-M2WGE7-F1
#
_cell.length_a   1.000
_cell.length_b   1.000
_cell.length_c   1.000
_cell.angle_alpha   90.00
_cell.angle_beta   90.00
_cell.angle_gamma   90.00
#
_symmetry.space_group_name_H-M   'P 1'
#
loop_
_entity.id
_entity.type
_entity.pdbx_description
1 polymer ?
#
loop_
_entity_poly.entity_id
_entity_poly.type
_entity_poly.pdbx_seq_one_letter_code
_entity_poly.pdbx_strand_id
1 'polypeptide(L)'
;MTEGEPAEQTGAAQAVGKAQDPGWSSMTGLETLRWLKDHDSDAVPSIRRLLGMSFDEVEAGRVVMSVKGMRLRAEGTTIHVGGRTATAEGQVHHESGRLIAHATTTCLIIR
;
A
#
# COMPACT_ATOMS: atom_id res chain seq x y z
N MET A 1 17.22 12.28 -39.10
CA MET A 1 15.81 12.67 -38.89
C MET A 1 15.04 11.40 -38.56
N THR A 2 15.38 10.66 -37.49
CA THR A 2 15.05 10.88 -36.06
C THR A 2 13.58 11.17 -35.84
N GLU A 3 12.86 10.15 -35.38
CA GLU A 3 11.83 10.12 -34.34
C GLU A 3 11.31 8.67 -34.33
N GLY A 4 11.75 7.78 -33.45
CA GLY A 4 11.79 7.96 -32.00
C GLY A 4 10.54 7.28 -31.43
N GLU A 5 10.46 5.96 -31.60
CA GLU A 5 9.42 5.12 -31.00
C GLU A 5 9.49 5.31 -29.46
N PRO A 6 8.45 5.85 -28.81
CA PRO A 6 8.51 6.09 -27.38
C PRO A 6 8.48 4.73 -26.69
N ALA A 7 9.61 4.43 -26.05
CA ALA A 7 9.84 3.31 -25.18
C ALA A 7 8.59 3.03 -24.32
N GLU A 8 8.04 1.85 -24.54
CA GLU A 8 7.15 1.15 -23.62
C GLU A 8 7.90 0.99 -22.30
N GLN A 9 7.85 2.04 -21.48
CA GLN A 9 8.35 2.02 -20.12
C GLN A 9 7.32 1.25 -19.30
N THR A 10 7.32 -0.06 -19.50
CA THR A 10 6.75 -1.04 -18.58
C THR A 10 7.52 -0.89 -17.29
N GLY A 11 7.07 0.07 -16.47
CA GLY A 11 7.54 0.31 -15.13
C GLY A 11 7.32 -0.97 -14.36
N ALA A 12 8.41 -1.73 -14.20
CA ALA A 12 8.45 -2.99 -13.49
C ALA A 12 7.63 -2.87 -12.21
N ALA A 13 6.61 -3.71 -12.08
CA ALA A 13 6.07 -4.10 -10.79
C ALA A 13 7.28 -4.53 -9.95
N GLN A 14 7.79 -3.63 -9.13
CA GLN A 14 8.90 -3.92 -8.24
C GLN A 14 8.46 -5.10 -7.40
N ALA A 15 9.17 -6.21 -7.58
CA ALA A 15 8.89 -7.46 -6.93
C ALA A 15 8.62 -7.20 -5.45
N VAL A 16 7.49 -7.71 -4.94
CA VAL A 16 7.32 -7.95 -3.51
C VAL A 16 8.45 -8.88 -3.14
N GLY A 17 9.58 -8.30 -2.70
CA GLY A 17 10.73 -9.05 -2.22
C GLY A 17 10.21 -9.99 -1.14
N LYS A 18 10.49 -11.28 -1.27
CA LYS A 18 10.10 -12.27 -0.27
C LYS A 18 10.53 -11.73 1.09
N ALA A 19 9.57 -11.45 1.96
CA ALA A 19 9.87 -11.22 3.35
C ALA A 19 10.50 -12.52 3.85
N GLN A 20 11.80 -12.52 4.07
CA GLN A 20 12.42 -13.53 4.91
C GLN A 20 11.67 -13.46 6.23
N ASP A 21 11.16 -14.58 6.76
CA ASP A 21 10.48 -14.60 8.06
C ASP A 21 11.55 -14.44 9.16
N PRO A 22 11.66 -13.29 9.86
CA PRO A 22 12.58 -13.12 10.99
C PRO A 22 12.19 -13.91 12.26
N GLY A 23 11.25 -14.85 12.17
CA GLY A 23 10.71 -15.62 13.30
C GLY A 23 9.38 -15.07 13.84
N TRP A 24 8.70 -14.18 13.11
CA TRP A 24 7.43 -13.56 13.56
C TRP A 24 6.29 -14.57 13.63
N SER A 25 6.31 -15.63 12.80
CA SER A 25 5.33 -16.71 12.84
C SER A 25 5.31 -17.46 14.18
N SER A 26 6.40 -17.43 14.95
CA SER A 26 6.52 -18.04 16.28
C SER A 26 6.33 -17.04 17.43
N MET A 27 6.33 -15.75 17.15
CA MET A 27 6.10 -14.71 18.15
C MET A 27 4.62 -14.58 18.45
N THR A 28 4.29 -14.16 19.67
CA THR A 28 2.99 -13.57 19.94
C THR A 28 2.81 -12.27 19.14
N GLY A 29 1.56 -11.82 18.96
CA GLY A 29 1.29 -10.55 18.29
C GLY A 29 1.97 -9.36 18.99
N LEU A 30 2.02 -9.36 20.32
CA LEU A 30 2.67 -8.29 21.10
C LEU A 30 4.19 -8.29 20.92
N GLU A 31 4.82 -9.46 20.89
CA GLU A 31 6.26 -9.58 20.60
C GLU A 31 6.57 -9.12 19.18
N THR A 32 5.73 -9.48 18.21
CA THR A 32 5.84 -8.98 16.83
C THR A 32 5.75 -7.46 16.77
N LEU A 33 4.80 -6.85 17.49
CA LEU A 33 4.64 -5.39 17.51
C LEU A 33 5.81 -4.68 18.21
N ARG A 34 6.36 -5.26 19.29
CA ARG A 34 7.56 -4.73 19.95
C ARG A 34 8.77 -4.82 19.03
N TRP A 35 8.94 -5.95 18.35
CA TRP A 35 9.97 -6.09 17.33
C TRP A 35 9.80 -5.07 16.21
N LEU A 36 8.58 -4.88 15.69
CA LEU A 36 8.29 -3.89 14.64
C LEU A 36 8.60 -2.44 15.04
N LYS A 37 8.48 -2.11 16.33
CA LYS A 37 8.83 -0.79 16.87
C LYS A 37 10.34 -0.54 16.80
N ASP A 38 11.14 -1.54 17.15
CA ASP A 38 12.60 -1.40 17.27
C ASP A 38 13.35 -1.55 15.93
N HIS A 39 12.66 -2.01 14.88
CA HIS A 39 13.24 -2.30 13.57
C HIS A 39 12.81 -1.29 12.50
N ASP A 40 13.69 -1.05 11.53
CA ASP A 40 13.41 -0.15 10.41
C ASP A 40 12.28 -0.70 9.52
N SER A 41 11.37 0.19 9.10
CA SER A 41 10.28 -0.10 8.18
C SER A 41 10.75 -0.54 6.80
N ASP A 42 11.96 -0.17 6.41
CA ASP A 42 12.48 -0.44 5.08
C ASP A 42 12.86 -1.92 4.88
N ALA A 43 13.00 -2.68 5.96
CA ALA A 43 13.34 -4.10 5.90
C ALA A 43 12.17 -4.99 5.43
N VAL A 44 10.92 -4.53 5.52
CA VAL A 44 9.73 -5.35 5.24
C VAL A 44 8.75 -4.59 4.34
N PRO A 45 8.32 -5.15 3.19
CA PRO A 45 7.26 -4.57 2.37
C PRO A 45 5.92 -4.70 3.11
N SER A 46 5.66 -3.77 4.02
CA SER A 46 4.50 -3.74 4.91
C SER A 46 3.69 -2.46 4.72
N ILE A 47 2.42 -2.50 5.15
CA ILE A 47 1.57 -1.30 5.17
C ILE A 47 2.17 -0.18 6.04
N ARG A 48 2.95 -0.53 7.07
CA ARG A 48 3.67 0.43 7.92
C ARG A 48 4.61 1.31 7.11
N ARG A 49 5.44 0.68 6.26
CA ARG A 49 6.34 1.37 5.33
C ARG A 49 5.55 2.23 4.35
N LEU A 50 4.49 1.67 3.79
CA LEU A 50 3.67 2.33 2.77
C LEU A 50 3.04 3.63 3.30
N LEU A 51 2.53 3.60 4.52
CA LEU A 51 1.82 4.73 5.15
C LEU A 51 2.75 5.70 5.89
N GLY A 52 4.06 5.43 5.99
CA GLY A 52 4.94 6.22 6.86
C GLY A 52 4.52 6.14 8.33
N MET A 53 4.03 4.97 8.74
CA MET A 53 3.52 4.68 10.08
C MET A 53 4.66 4.21 11.01
N SER A 54 4.56 4.54 12.28
CA SER A 54 5.49 4.16 13.34
C SER A 54 4.73 3.69 14.58
N PHE A 55 5.39 2.88 15.40
CA PHE A 55 4.88 2.45 16.70
C PHE A 55 5.60 3.23 17.79
N ASP A 56 4.89 4.13 18.47
CA ASP A 56 5.47 4.98 19.51
C ASP A 56 5.52 4.23 20.84
N GLU A 57 4.42 3.55 21.19
CA GLU A 57 4.28 2.78 22.43
C GLU A 57 3.65 1.41 22.13
N VAL A 58 4.19 0.34 22.73
CA VAL A 58 3.71 -1.04 22.51
C VAL A 58 3.74 -1.83 23.83
N GLU A 59 2.59 -1.87 24.49
CA GLU A 59 2.39 -2.55 25.77
C GLU A 59 1.12 -3.43 25.72
N ALA A 60 1.02 -4.40 26.62
CA ALA A 60 -0.20 -5.18 26.74
C ALA A 60 -1.36 -4.26 27.15
N GLY A 61 -2.41 -4.20 26.32
CA GLY A 61 -3.57 -3.34 26.55
C GLY A 61 -3.42 -1.89 26.05
N ARG A 62 -2.25 -1.48 25.53
CA ARG A 62 -2.07 -0.12 24.97
C ARG A 62 -1.02 -0.11 23.84
N VAL A 63 -1.44 0.38 22.67
CA VAL A 63 -0.55 0.62 21.53
C VAL A 63 -0.79 2.02 21.01
N VAL A 64 0.29 2.80 20.85
CA VAL A 64 0.26 4.14 20.25
C VAL A 64 1.03 4.10 18.94
N MET A 65 0.43 4.67 17.91
CA MET A 65 0.95 4.67 16.55
C MET A 65 0.82 6.06 15.94
N SER A 66 1.88 6.51 15.29
CA SER A 66 1.92 7.79 14.58
C SER A 66 2.06 7.55 13.08
N VAL A 67 1.41 8.39 12.29
CA VAL A 67 1.46 8.35 10.82
C VAL A 67 1.98 9.69 10.34
N LYS A 68 3.11 9.68 9.62
CA LYS A 68 3.58 10.87 8.93
C LYS A 68 2.82 11.02 7.62
N GLY A 69 1.97 12.05 7.55
CA GLY A 69 1.19 12.34 6.36
C GLY A 69 2.06 12.45 5.10
N MET A 70 1.56 11.88 4.00
CA MET A 70 2.19 11.89 2.69
C MET A 70 1.17 12.32 1.64
N ARG A 71 1.60 13.05 0.61
CA ARG A 71 0.72 13.42 -0.50
C ARG A 71 0.51 12.21 -1.39
N LEU A 72 -0.75 11.90 -1.63
CA LEU A 72 -1.19 10.82 -2.51
C LEU A 72 -2.14 11.40 -3.56
N ARG A 73 -1.98 10.94 -4.80
CA ARG A 73 -2.91 11.19 -5.90
C ARG A 73 -3.70 9.92 -6.16
N ALA A 74 -5.01 9.98 -5.95
CA ALA A 74 -5.91 8.90 -6.26
C ALA A 74 -6.66 9.20 -7.56
N GLU A 75 -6.70 8.24 -8.47
CA GLU A 75 -7.48 8.28 -9.70
C GLU A 75 -8.30 7.02 -9.81
N GLY A 76 -9.47 7.11 -10.44
CA GLY A 76 -10.30 5.95 -10.70
C GLY A 76 -11.11 6.11 -11.97
N THR A 77 -11.37 4.98 -12.61
CA THR A 77 -12.11 4.89 -13.88
C THR A 77 -13.21 3.87 -13.72
N THR A 78 -14.42 4.22 -14.13
CA THR A 78 -15.52 3.25 -14.18
C THR A 78 -15.30 2.31 -15.35
N ILE A 79 -15.22 1.02 -15.08
CA ILE A 79 -14.96 -0.03 -16.09
C ILE A 79 -16.26 -0.62 -16.64
N HIS A 80 -17.33 -0.60 -15.85
CA HIS A 80 -18.65 -1.07 -16.26
C HIS A 80 -19.74 -0.29 -15.52
N VAL A 81 -20.76 0.18 -16.25
CA VAL A 81 -21.94 0.83 -15.68
C VAL A 81 -23.20 0.10 -16.16
N GLY A 82 -23.83 -0.63 -15.25
CA GLY A 82 -25.09 -1.33 -15.47
C GLY A 82 -26.29 -0.58 -14.88
N GLY A 83 -27.47 -1.21 -14.92
CA GLY A 83 -28.70 -0.62 -14.40
C GLY A 83 -28.78 -0.57 -12.86
N ARG A 84 -28.15 -1.53 -12.17
CA ARG A 84 -28.19 -1.71 -10.71
C ARG A 84 -26.80 -1.78 -10.05
N THR A 85 -25.75 -1.93 -10.85
CA THR A 85 -24.37 -2.08 -10.40
C THR A 85 -23.43 -1.29 -11.30
N ALA A 86 -22.38 -0.73 -10.73
CA ALA A 86 -21.24 -0.19 -11.49
C ALA A 86 -19.94 -0.70 -10.88
N THR A 87 -18.99 -1.08 -11.72
CA THR A 87 -17.65 -1.47 -11.29
C THR A 87 -16.66 -0.41 -11.73
N ALA A 88 -15.76 -0.03 -10.84
CA ALA A 88 -14.68 0.89 -11.11
C ALA A 88 -13.35 0.31 -10.62
N GLU A 89 -12.27 0.72 -11.27
CA GLU A 89 -10.92 0.52 -10.79
C GLU A 89 -10.35 1.83 -10.28
N GLY A 90 -9.40 1.73 -9.36
CA GLY A 90 -8.71 2.87 -8.78
C GLY A 90 -7.23 2.59 -8.57
N GLN A 91 -6.42 3.63 -8.70
CA GLN A 91 -5.00 3.61 -8.42
C GLN A 91 -4.64 4.78 -7.51
N VAL A 92 -3.70 4.56 -6.61
CA VAL A 92 -3.15 5.58 -5.74
C VAL A 92 -1.66 5.68 -5.97
N HIS A 93 -1.19 6.87 -6.31
CA HIS A 93 0.21 7.18 -6.56
C HIS A 93 0.76 8.12 -5.51
N HIS A 94 2.00 7.90 -5.10
CA HIS A 94 2.76 8.85 -4.31
C HIS A 94 3.22 10.03 -5.17
N GLU A 95 3.57 11.16 -4.56
CA GLU A 95 4.12 12.34 -5.26
C GLU A 95 5.34 12.02 -6.13
N SER A 96 6.11 10.99 -5.78
CA SER A 96 7.24 10.51 -6.59
C SER A 96 6.83 9.68 -7.83
N GLY A 97 5.53 9.55 -8.13
CA GLY A 97 5.01 8.73 -9.23
C GLY A 97 4.98 7.21 -8.96
N ARG A 98 5.25 6.79 -7.73
CA ARG A 98 5.22 5.36 -7.35
C ARG A 98 3.77 4.92 -7.11
N LEU A 99 3.35 3.80 -7.74
CA LEU A 99 2.07 3.16 -7.43
C LEU A 99 2.10 2.56 -6.00
N ILE A 100 1.15 3.00 -5.18
CA ILE A 100 1.03 2.68 -3.75
C ILE A 100 -0.07 1.66 -3.52
N ALA A 101 -1.18 1.78 -4.23
CA ALA A 101 -2.29 0.85 -4.16
C ALA A 101 -3.03 0.76 -5.49
N HIS A 102 -3.62 -0.41 -5.73
CA HIS A 102 -4.62 -0.62 -6.76
C HIS A 102 -5.83 -1.31 -6.12
N ALA A 103 -7.01 -0.89 -6.52
CA ALA A 103 -8.25 -1.42 -5.98
C ALA A 103 -9.31 -1.49 -7.08
N THR A 104 -10.24 -2.42 -6.92
CA THR A 104 -11.50 -2.43 -7.66
C THR A 104 -12.64 -2.28 -6.67
N THR A 105 -13.72 -1.65 -7.12
CA THR A 105 -14.94 -1.49 -6.33
C THR A 105 -16.15 -1.79 -7.18
N THR A 106 -17.15 -2.41 -6.59
CA THR A 106 -18.47 -2.58 -7.19
C THR A 106 -19.49 -1.84 -6.33
N CYS A 107 -20.12 -0.83 -6.90
CA CYS A 107 -21.13 -0.02 -6.24
C CYS A 107 -22.53 -0.47 -6.67
N LEU A 108 -23.48 -0.46 -5.74
CA LEU A 108 -24.90 -0.60 -6.04
C LEU A 108 -25.47 0.75 -6.47
N ILE A 109 -26.23 0.78 -7.57
CA ILE A 109 -26.94 1.97 -8.04
C ILE A 109 -28.37 1.87 -7.53
N ILE A 110 -28.71 2.77 -6.62
CA ILE A 110 -30.06 2.94 -6.09
C ILE A 110 -30.66 4.18 -6.76
N ARG A 111 -31.86 4.04 -7.33
CA ARG A 111 -32.65 5.12 -7.94
C ARG A 111 -33.82 5.47 -7.05
#